data_AF-A0A813GG01-F1
#
_entry.id   AF-A0A813GG01-F1
#
_cell.length_a   1.000
_cell.length_b   1.000
_cell.length_c   1.000
_cell.angle_alpha   90.00
_cell.angle_beta   90.00
_cell.angle_gamma   90.00
#
_symmetry.space_group_name_H-M   'P 1'
#
loop_
_entity.id
_entity.type
_entity.pdbx_description
1 polymer ?
#
loop_
_entity_poly.entity_id
_entity_poly.type
_entity_poly.pdbx_seq_one_letter_code
_entity_poly.pdbx_strand_id
1 'polypeptide(L)'
;MDEHNGRMLTMSLQALKHLEVVSPHAVYWSYMSLCAQKLKVQATSASELALVRLSNLCRCQEPQDCQDVRAAWMELDTNDQDLLSSYLLADGINEETILFPFLPQCLVNARNNTCVGLAAMLVLLVELIERMWIRIRSAKDASKMCSLDLSDLAAFAAAVRNNAVLKCCLEDAKFTRQGTKLQLTMTGKNWNRAEDTEAHLMSMTHSMQQVLRKQRSLENTLAKVFGHQHAFLKQTMIGLSAMSDETLPAEPNRTNPVFGEPPHLCV
;
A
#
# COMPACT_ATOMS: atom_id res chain seq x y z
N MET A 1 14.42 6.91 31.16
CA MET A 1 14.33 6.57 29.74
C MET A 1 14.06 5.07 29.68
N ASP A 2 12.99 4.64 29.01
CA ASP A 2 12.67 3.22 28.87
C ASP A 2 13.81 2.51 28.11
N GLU A 3 14.35 1.43 28.68
CA GLU A 3 15.44 0.62 28.09
C GLU A 3 15.09 0.18 26.66
N HIS A 4 13.80 -0.04 26.38
CA HIS A 4 13.31 -0.40 25.06
C HIS A 4 13.54 0.70 24.03
N ASN A 5 13.21 1.95 24.38
CA ASN A 5 13.42 3.11 23.51
C ASN A 5 14.91 3.31 23.22
N GLY A 6 15.78 3.01 24.21
CA GLY A 6 17.23 3.02 24.03
C GLY A 6 17.71 2.00 23.00
N ARG A 7 17.16 0.77 23.00
CA ARG A 7 17.50 -0.26 22.00
C ARG A 7 17.11 0.15 20.59
N MET A 8 15.89 0.66 20.40
CA MET A 8 15.42 1.11 19.07
C MET A 8 16.26 2.28 18.54
N LEU A 9 16.60 3.24 19.40
CA LEU A 9 17.49 4.34 19.05
C LEU A 9 18.90 3.84 18.69
N THR A 10 19.41 2.85 19.41
CA THR A 10 20.72 2.27 19.10
C THR A 10 20.73 1.60 17.72
N MET A 11 19.69 0.83 17.40
CA MET A 11 19.54 0.17 16.09
C MET A 11 19.44 1.20 14.95
N SER A 12 18.68 2.29 15.15
CA SER A 12 18.57 3.34 14.12
C SER A 12 19.88 4.09 13.93
N LEU A 13 20.60 4.44 15.01
CA LEU A 13 21.92 5.05 14.93
C LEU A 13 22.94 4.15 14.23
N GLN A 14 22.91 2.83 14.48
CA GLN A 14 23.77 1.88 13.78
C GLN A 14 23.49 1.86 12.27
N ALA A 15 22.23 1.82 11.86
CA ALA A 15 21.87 1.88 10.44
C ALA A 15 22.35 3.19 9.79
N LEU A 16 22.17 4.33 10.47
CA LEU A 16 22.57 5.65 9.97
C LEU A 16 24.08 5.83 9.76
N LYS A 17 24.93 5.06 10.46
CA LYS A 17 26.40 5.07 10.24
C LYS A 17 26.79 4.71 8.82
N HIS A 18 25.91 4.06 8.06
CA HIS A 18 26.19 3.62 6.69
C HIS A 18 25.75 4.64 5.63
N LEU A 19 25.18 5.79 6.01
CA LEU A 19 24.67 6.81 5.06
C LEU A 19 25.73 7.39 4.12
N GLU A 20 27.01 7.35 4.51
CA GLU A 20 28.11 7.83 3.65
C GLU A 20 28.42 6.86 2.50
N VAL A 21 28.02 5.58 2.63
CA VAL A 21 28.44 4.50 1.72
C VAL A 21 27.25 3.93 0.93
N VAL A 22 26.06 3.87 1.52
CA VAL A 22 24.86 3.32 0.88
C VAL A 22 23.76 4.38 0.75
N SER A 23 22.84 4.16 -0.18
CA SER A 23 21.73 5.10 -0.40
C SER A 23 20.82 5.21 0.84
N PRO A 24 20.15 6.36 1.07
CA PRO A 24 19.20 6.51 2.17
C PRO A 24 18.10 5.46 2.17
N HIS A 25 17.64 5.05 0.97
CA HIS A 25 16.68 3.96 0.80
C HIS A 25 17.23 2.63 1.34
N ALA A 26 18.47 2.27 1.01
CA ALA A 26 19.10 1.04 1.51
C ALA A 26 19.33 1.07 3.03
N VAL A 27 19.70 2.24 3.59
CA VAL A 27 19.81 2.42 5.05
C VAL A 27 18.46 2.20 5.75
N TYR A 28 17.39 2.76 5.21
CA TYR A 28 16.05 2.59 5.79
C TYR A 28 15.61 1.11 5.80
N TRP A 29 15.80 0.39 4.69
CA TRP A 29 15.39 -1.00 4.61
C TRP A 29 16.28 -1.96 5.41
N SER A 30 17.56 -1.63 5.61
CA SER A 30 18.42 -2.38 6.54
C SER A 30 17.92 -2.24 7.98
N TYR A 31 17.54 -1.03 8.40
CA TYR A 31 16.88 -0.81 9.69
C TYR A 31 15.57 -1.60 9.82
N MET A 32 14.71 -1.57 8.79
CA MET A 32 13.46 -2.34 8.78
C MET A 32 13.71 -3.85 8.90
N SER A 33 14.77 -4.37 8.27
CA SER A 33 15.16 -5.78 8.37
C SER A 33 15.58 -6.16 9.79
N LEU A 34 16.31 -5.28 10.50
CA LEU A 34 16.65 -5.47 11.90
C LEU A 34 15.40 -5.48 12.79
N CYS A 35 14.42 -4.61 12.50
CA CYS A 35 13.13 -4.64 13.19
C CYS A 35 12.36 -5.95 12.94
N ALA A 36 12.36 -6.46 11.71
CA ALA A 36 11.71 -7.74 11.37
C ALA A 36 12.30 -8.90 12.19
N GLN A 37 13.64 -8.97 12.30
CA GLN A 37 14.34 -9.97 13.10
C GLN A 37 13.94 -9.90 14.58
N LYS A 38 13.91 -8.69 15.15
CA LYS A 38 13.50 -8.47 16.56
C LYS A 38 12.06 -8.95 16.80
N LEU A 39 11.15 -8.66 15.88
CA LEU A 39 9.74 -9.06 15.96
C LEU A 39 9.50 -10.53 15.56
N LYS A 40 10.54 -11.26 15.14
CA LYS A 40 10.47 -12.63 14.61
C LYS A 40 9.49 -12.76 13.44
N VAL A 41 9.41 -11.74 12.59
CA VAL A 41 8.62 -11.74 11.36
C VAL A 41 9.54 -12.11 10.20
N GLN A 42 9.19 -13.13 9.44
CA GLN A 42 9.86 -13.43 8.18
C GLN A 42 9.45 -12.35 7.18
N ALA A 43 10.41 -11.63 6.61
CA ALA A 43 10.17 -10.53 5.68
C ALA A 43 10.69 -10.91 4.29
N THR A 44 10.14 -11.99 3.74
CA THR A 44 10.55 -12.58 2.46
C THR A 44 9.75 -12.05 1.27
N SER A 45 8.57 -11.48 1.54
CA SER A 45 7.69 -10.86 0.55
C SER A 45 7.45 -9.37 0.83
N ALA A 46 6.97 -8.66 -0.20
CA ALA A 46 6.56 -7.27 -0.08
C ALA A 46 5.46 -7.06 0.99
N SER A 47 4.46 -7.95 1.02
CA SER A 47 3.38 -7.92 2.01
C SER A 47 3.91 -8.10 3.43
N GLU A 48 4.86 -9.02 3.64
CA GLU A 48 5.49 -9.19 4.95
C GLU A 48 6.34 -7.97 5.37
N LEU A 49 7.09 -7.36 4.44
CA LEU A 49 7.82 -6.11 4.71
C LEU A 49 6.87 -4.97 5.09
N ALA A 50 5.74 -4.85 4.41
CA ALA A 50 4.69 -3.89 4.75
C ALA A 50 4.13 -4.16 6.14
N LEU A 51 3.89 -5.42 6.49
CA LEU A 51 3.45 -5.82 7.82
C LEU A 51 4.48 -5.48 8.92
N VAL A 52 5.77 -5.61 8.64
CA VAL A 52 6.83 -5.16 9.57
C VAL A 52 6.75 -3.65 9.76
N ARG A 53 6.62 -2.86 8.68
CA ARG A 53 6.47 -1.39 8.78
C ARG A 53 5.21 -1.02 9.57
N LEU A 54 4.08 -1.66 9.29
CA LEU A 54 2.83 -1.46 10.01
C LEU A 54 2.98 -1.79 11.50
N SER A 55 3.65 -2.90 11.83
CA SER A 55 3.92 -3.29 13.22
C SER A 55 4.74 -2.23 13.96
N ASN A 56 5.75 -1.65 13.31
CA ASN A 56 6.54 -0.56 13.87
C ASN A 56 5.69 0.71 14.07
N LEU A 57 4.80 1.05 13.13
CA LEU A 57 3.87 2.18 13.26
C LEU A 57 2.87 1.97 14.43
N CYS A 58 2.44 0.74 14.66
CA CYS A 58 1.64 0.33 15.82
C CYS A 58 2.44 0.27 17.14
N ARG A 59 3.74 0.62 17.11
CA ARG A 59 4.67 0.56 18.25
C ARG A 59 4.78 -0.84 18.86
N CYS A 60 4.72 -1.89 18.04
CA CYS A 60 4.94 -3.26 18.48
C CYS A 60 6.37 -3.41 19.02
N GLN A 61 6.48 -3.98 20.20
CA GLN A 61 7.76 -4.15 20.89
C GLN A 61 8.18 -5.60 20.93
N GLU A 62 7.19 -6.49 21.05
CA GLU A 62 7.37 -7.92 21.21
C GLU A 62 6.71 -8.71 20.07
N PRO A 63 7.13 -9.96 19.82
CA PRO A 63 6.49 -10.81 18.82
C PRO A 63 4.98 -11.02 19.05
N GLN A 64 4.51 -10.94 20.30
CA GLN A 64 3.10 -11.07 20.63
C GLN A 64 2.27 -9.87 20.16
N ASP A 65 2.81 -8.63 20.26
CA ASP A 65 2.14 -7.42 19.76
C ASP A 65 1.87 -7.52 18.24
N CYS A 66 2.79 -8.15 17.51
CA CYS A 66 2.66 -8.35 16.07
C CYS A 66 1.53 -9.32 15.69
N GLN A 67 1.05 -10.17 16.62
CA GLN A 67 -0.05 -11.09 16.31
C GLN A 67 -1.35 -10.34 16.10
N ASP A 68 -1.64 -9.32 16.92
CA ASP A 68 -2.84 -8.50 16.78
C ASP A 68 -2.82 -7.71 15.46
N VAL A 69 -1.65 -7.14 15.11
CA VAL A 69 -1.46 -6.43 13.84
C VAL A 69 -1.60 -7.38 12.66
N ARG A 70 -1.03 -8.58 12.74
CA ARG A 70 -1.14 -9.61 11.70
C ARG A 70 -2.59 -10.08 11.55
N ALA A 71 -3.31 -10.31 12.64
CA ALA A 71 -4.72 -10.70 12.59
C ALA A 71 -5.55 -9.63 11.88
N ALA A 72 -5.42 -8.36 12.29
CA ALA A 72 -6.09 -7.24 11.64
C ALA A 72 -5.71 -7.07 10.16
N TRP A 73 -4.45 -7.33 9.80
CA TRP A 73 -3.98 -7.32 8.42
C TRP A 73 -4.64 -8.43 7.59
N MET A 74 -4.74 -9.65 8.14
CA MET A 74 -5.35 -10.80 7.47
C MET A 74 -6.87 -10.68 7.31
N GLU A 75 -7.53 -9.78 8.05
CA GLU A 75 -8.95 -9.45 7.87
C GLU A 75 -9.22 -8.56 6.65
N LEU A 76 -8.20 -7.85 6.14
CA LEU A 76 -8.30 -7.11 4.88
C LEU A 76 -8.40 -8.08 3.71
N ASP A 77 -9.15 -7.69 2.67
CA ASP A 77 -9.09 -8.42 1.41
C ASP A 77 -7.76 -8.20 0.69
N THR A 78 -7.45 -9.05 -0.28
CA THR A 78 -6.17 -9.02 -0.99
C THR A 78 -5.92 -7.70 -1.70
N ASN A 79 -6.94 -7.05 -2.27
CA ASN A 79 -6.74 -5.77 -2.95
C ASN A 79 -6.40 -4.66 -1.95
N ASP A 80 -7.07 -4.65 -0.79
CA ASP A 80 -6.80 -3.71 0.29
C ASP A 80 -5.39 -3.92 0.87
N GLN A 81 -4.97 -5.18 1.07
CA GLN A 81 -3.60 -5.52 1.47
C GLN A 81 -2.57 -5.07 0.43
N ASP A 82 -2.83 -5.26 -0.85
CA ASP A 82 -1.92 -4.85 -1.94
C ASP A 82 -1.79 -3.32 -2.00
N LEU A 83 -2.90 -2.60 -1.91
CA LEU A 83 -2.91 -1.13 -1.92
C LEU A 83 -2.18 -0.58 -0.69
N LEU A 84 -2.46 -1.13 0.50
CA LEU A 84 -1.81 -0.70 1.72
C LEU A 84 -0.32 -1.09 1.74
N SER A 85 0.04 -2.24 1.17
CA SER A 85 1.44 -2.64 0.98
C SER A 85 2.17 -1.68 0.07
N SER A 86 1.60 -1.35 -1.10
CA SER A 86 2.20 -0.38 -2.02
C SER A 86 2.44 0.96 -1.32
N TYR A 87 1.44 1.46 -0.58
CA TYR A 87 1.57 2.68 0.21
C TYR A 87 2.67 2.59 1.28
N LEU A 88 2.69 1.50 2.06
CA LEU A 88 3.66 1.26 3.13
C LEU A 88 5.07 0.93 2.61
N LEU A 89 5.25 0.57 1.34
CA LEU A 89 6.58 0.34 0.79
C LEU A 89 7.12 1.56 0.03
N ALA A 90 6.26 2.51 -0.31
CA ALA A 90 6.66 3.76 -0.95
C ALA A 90 7.64 4.56 -0.06
N ASP A 91 8.71 5.04 -0.67
CA ASP A 91 9.80 5.77 0.00
C ASP A 91 9.65 7.30 -0.02
N GLY A 92 8.82 7.83 -0.93
CA GLY A 92 8.64 9.26 -1.13
C GLY A 92 9.86 9.99 -1.71
N ILE A 93 10.90 9.25 -2.10
CA ILE A 93 12.13 9.75 -2.72
C ILE A 93 12.03 9.51 -4.23
N ASN A 94 11.82 8.25 -4.60
CA ASN A 94 11.74 7.82 -5.98
C ASN A 94 10.29 7.85 -6.45
N GLU A 95 9.39 7.41 -5.58
CA GLU A 95 7.97 7.21 -5.86
C GLU A 95 7.12 8.33 -5.26
N GLU A 96 5.98 8.61 -5.89
CA GLU A 96 5.00 9.49 -5.28
C GLU A 96 4.42 8.84 -4.02
N THR A 97 4.23 9.60 -2.94
CA THR A 97 3.62 9.07 -1.72
C THR A 97 2.92 10.13 -0.88
N ILE A 98 2.14 9.65 0.08
CA ILE A 98 1.44 10.49 1.06
C ILE A 98 2.06 10.27 2.43
N LEU A 99 2.71 11.28 2.97
CA LEU A 99 3.19 11.21 4.34
C LEU A 99 2.02 11.41 5.31
N PHE A 100 1.84 10.48 6.24
CA PHE A 100 0.86 10.57 7.33
C PHE A 100 1.57 10.74 8.68
N PRO A 101 1.94 11.96 9.11
CA PRO A 101 2.76 12.18 10.31
C PRO A 101 2.14 11.63 11.60
N PHE A 102 0.81 11.64 11.69
CA PHE A 102 0.06 11.18 12.86
C PHE A 102 -0.49 9.75 12.75
N LEU A 103 -0.15 9.01 11.68
CA LEU A 103 -0.58 7.62 11.51
C LEU A 103 -0.22 6.71 12.70
N PRO A 104 0.99 6.78 13.30
CA PRO A 104 1.29 6.00 14.50
C PRO A 104 0.30 6.24 15.65
N GLN A 105 -0.15 7.50 15.83
CA GLN A 105 -1.11 7.82 16.88
C GLN A 105 -2.51 7.30 16.54
N CYS A 106 -2.93 7.37 15.27
CA CYS A 106 -4.19 6.76 14.83
C CYS A 106 -4.23 5.26 15.14
N LEU A 107 -3.15 4.54 14.82
CA LEU A 107 -3.07 3.08 15.00
C LEU A 107 -3.02 2.70 16.49
N VAL A 108 -2.25 3.44 17.31
CA VAL A 108 -2.23 3.23 18.77
C VAL A 108 -3.62 3.49 19.38
N ASN A 109 -4.29 4.58 18.98
CA ASN A 109 -5.63 4.88 19.48
C ASN A 109 -6.65 3.84 19.04
N ALA A 110 -6.57 3.36 17.80
CA ALA A 110 -7.43 2.29 17.29
C ALA A 110 -7.22 0.95 18.00
N ARG A 111 -5.97 0.59 18.30
CA ARG A 111 -5.62 -0.61 19.08
C ARG A 111 -6.18 -0.54 20.51
N ASN A 112 -6.08 0.64 21.14
CA ASN A 112 -6.54 0.84 22.52
C ASN A 112 -8.05 1.04 22.65
N ASN A 113 -8.75 1.32 21.55
CA ASN A 113 -10.19 1.52 21.52
C ASN A 113 -10.90 0.30 20.91
N THR A 114 -11.52 -0.52 21.75
CA THR A 114 -12.21 -1.75 21.33
C THR A 114 -13.39 -1.51 20.39
N CYS A 115 -14.00 -0.33 20.42
CA CYS A 115 -15.07 0.05 19.48
C CYS A 115 -14.52 0.35 18.07
N VAL A 116 -13.24 0.73 17.97
CA VAL A 116 -12.56 1.03 16.70
C VAL A 116 -11.84 -0.23 16.22
N GLY A 117 -10.89 -0.73 16.99
CA GLY A 117 -10.05 -1.88 16.63
C GLY A 117 -9.09 -1.58 15.46
N LEU A 118 -8.02 -2.37 15.36
CA LEU A 118 -7.03 -2.19 14.28
C LEU A 118 -7.63 -2.49 12.91
N ALA A 119 -8.38 -3.59 12.75
CA ALA A 119 -8.94 -3.99 11.46
C ALA A 119 -9.79 -2.88 10.81
N ALA A 120 -10.72 -2.28 11.56
CA ALA A 120 -11.56 -1.20 11.02
C ALA A 120 -10.74 0.07 10.71
N MET A 121 -9.71 0.38 11.50
CA MET A 121 -8.80 1.49 11.20
C MET A 121 -7.98 1.25 9.92
N LEU A 122 -7.54 0.01 9.66
CA LEU A 122 -6.85 -0.31 8.40
C LEU A 122 -7.76 -0.16 7.19
N VAL A 123 -9.02 -0.61 7.28
CA VAL A 123 -10.03 -0.39 6.22
C VAL A 123 -10.26 1.11 5.98
N LEU A 124 -10.38 1.91 7.05
CA LEU A 124 -10.51 3.37 6.94
C LEU A 124 -9.28 4.01 6.27
N LEU A 125 -8.09 3.51 6.59
CA LEU A 125 -6.83 4.00 6.02
C LEU A 125 -6.74 3.69 4.52
N VAL A 126 -7.16 2.51 4.09
CA VAL A 126 -7.26 2.16 2.67
C VAL A 126 -8.17 3.13 1.93
N GLU A 127 -9.37 3.36 2.46
CA GLU A 127 -10.31 4.33 1.87
C GLU A 127 -9.72 5.75 1.82
N LEU A 128 -9.02 6.16 2.88
CA LEU A 128 -8.36 7.46 2.92
C LEU A 128 -7.29 7.57 1.82
N ILE A 129 -6.46 6.53 1.65
CA ILE A 129 -5.43 6.47 0.62
C ILE A 129 -6.05 6.62 -0.77
N GLU A 130 -7.10 5.86 -1.08
CA GLU A 130 -7.81 5.95 -2.37
C GLU A 130 -8.34 7.37 -2.65
N ARG A 131 -9.05 7.95 -1.68
CA ARG A 131 -9.61 9.31 -1.80
C ARG A 131 -8.52 10.36 -2.02
N MET A 132 -7.35 10.16 -1.42
CA MET A 132 -6.23 11.09 -1.56
C MET A 132 -5.52 10.94 -2.90
N TRP A 133 -5.35 9.73 -3.41
CA TRP A 133 -4.75 9.52 -4.73
C TRP A 133 -5.54 10.20 -5.86
N ILE A 134 -6.87 10.17 -5.79
CA ILE A 134 -7.73 10.89 -6.76
C ILE A 134 -7.44 12.40 -6.73
N ARG A 135 -7.26 12.97 -5.54
CA ARG A 135 -6.98 14.40 -5.37
C ARG A 135 -5.56 14.77 -5.81
N ILE A 136 -4.57 13.96 -5.45
CA ILE A 136 -3.17 14.21 -5.81
C ILE A 136 -3.00 14.17 -7.33
N ARG A 137 -3.55 13.15 -8.00
CA ARG A 137 -3.48 13.04 -9.47
C ARG A 137 -4.21 14.18 -10.20
N SER A 138 -5.20 14.78 -9.55
CA SER A 138 -5.92 15.94 -10.10
C SER A 138 -5.17 17.26 -9.89
N ALA A 139 -4.28 17.32 -8.91
CA ALA A 139 -3.44 18.49 -8.67
C ALA A 139 -2.26 18.48 -9.65
N LYS A 140 -2.08 19.56 -10.41
CA LYS A 140 -0.93 19.72 -11.33
C LYS A 140 0.39 20.03 -10.60
N ASP A 141 0.47 19.78 -9.30
CA ASP A 141 1.66 20.10 -8.50
C ASP A 141 2.70 18.98 -8.62
N ALA A 142 3.90 19.34 -9.05
CA ALA A 142 5.00 18.39 -9.33
C ALA A 142 5.71 17.84 -8.08
N SER A 143 5.11 17.93 -6.88
CA SER A 143 5.74 17.40 -5.66
C SER A 143 5.53 15.90 -5.57
N LYS A 144 6.62 15.14 -5.48
CA LYS A 144 6.55 13.68 -5.25
C LYS A 144 5.93 13.30 -3.91
N MET A 145 5.98 14.19 -2.92
CA MET A 145 5.46 13.90 -1.58
C MET A 145 4.40 14.92 -1.17
N CYS A 146 3.26 14.41 -0.70
CA CYS A 146 2.20 15.20 -0.09
C CYS A 146 2.05 14.81 1.39
N SER A 147 2.09 15.77 2.31
CA SER A 147 1.86 15.48 3.73
C SER A 147 0.40 15.70 4.07
N LEU A 148 -0.28 14.68 4.64
CA LEU A 148 -1.63 14.79 5.18
C LEU A 148 -1.60 14.66 6.71
N ASP A 149 -1.92 15.75 7.40
CA ASP A 149 -2.06 15.80 8.84
C ASP A 149 -3.32 15.03 9.29
N LEU A 150 -3.11 14.00 10.11
CA LEU A 150 -4.15 13.13 10.68
C LEU A 150 -4.38 13.34 12.18
N SER A 151 -3.90 14.44 12.76
CA SER A 151 -4.01 14.71 14.20
C SER A 151 -5.46 14.65 14.70
N ASP A 152 -6.39 15.24 13.95
CA ASP A 152 -7.82 15.24 14.31
C ASP A 152 -8.47 13.85 14.13
N LEU A 153 -8.05 13.08 13.12
CA LEU A 153 -8.48 11.68 12.97
C LEU A 153 -7.95 10.81 14.11
N ALA A 154 -6.72 11.04 14.58
CA ALA A 154 -6.16 10.32 15.72
C ALA A 154 -6.98 10.60 16.98
N ALA A 155 -7.29 11.87 17.27
CA ALA A 155 -8.14 12.26 18.40
C ALA A 155 -9.53 11.62 18.28
N PHE A 156 -10.12 11.66 17.09
CA PHE A 156 -11.41 11.07 16.80
C PHE A 156 -11.42 9.55 17.05
N ALA A 157 -10.40 8.83 16.58
CA ALA A 157 -10.26 7.39 16.82
C ALA A 157 -10.20 7.02 18.31
N ALA A 158 -9.69 7.90 19.18
CA ALA A 158 -9.71 7.66 20.63
C ALA A 158 -11.10 7.92 21.26
N ALA A 159 -11.88 8.84 20.69
CA ALA A 159 -13.17 9.25 21.23
C ALA A 159 -14.33 8.37 20.79
N VAL A 160 -14.30 7.82 19.58
CA VAL A 160 -15.39 7.03 18.99
C VAL A 160 -15.80 5.87 19.90
N ARG A 161 -17.10 5.76 20.20
CA ARG A 161 -17.70 4.66 20.96
C ARG A 161 -18.46 3.65 20.10
N ASN A 162 -18.53 3.89 18.80
CA ASN A 162 -19.28 3.07 17.86
C ASN A 162 -18.51 2.87 16.54
N ASN A 163 -18.26 1.62 16.16
CA ASN A 163 -17.53 1.27 14.95
C ASN A 163 -18.19 1.83 13.66
N ALA A 164 -19.52 1.92 13.62
CA ALA A 164 -20.25 2.46 12.47
C ALA A 164 -19.94 3.95 12.27
N VAL A 165 -19.71 4.70 13.35
CA VAL A 165 -19.36 6.12 13.29
C VAL A 165 -17.97 6.32 12.69
N LEU A 166 -17.00 5.48 13.05
CA LEU A 166 -15.67 5.47 12.43
C LEU A 166 -15.78 5.22 10.92
N LYS A 167 -16.54 4.20 10.53
CA LYS A 167 -16.68 3.78 9.14
C LYS A 167 -17.27 4.85 8.22
N CYS A 168 -18.15 5.71 8.73
CA CYS A 168 -18.75 6.80 7.96
C CYS A 168 -18.01 8.14 8.13
N CYS A 169 -16.96 8.23 8.95
CA CYS A 169 -16.40 9.53 9.36
C CYS A 169 -15.79 10.32 8.19
N LEU A 170 -15.30 9.64 7.16
CA LEU A 170 -14.71 10.28 5.97
C LEU A 170 -15.76 10.92 5.05
N GLU A 171 -17.04 10.59 5.17
CA GLU A 171 -18.11 11.21 4.38
C GLU A 171 -18.32 12.68 4.75
N ASP A 172 -18.36 12.96 6.04
CA ASP A 172 -18.54 14.30 6.60
C ASP A 172 -17.21 14.98 6.94
N ALA A 173 -16.06 14.38 6.60
CA ALA A 173 -14.74 14.96 6.88
C ALA A 173 -14.37 16.05 5.86
N LYS A 174 -13.60 17.05 6.31
CA LYS A 174 -13.08 18.15 5.49
C LYS A 174 -11.58 17.98 5.25
N PHE A 175 -11.17 18.29 4.03
CA PHE A 175 -9.76 18.35 3.65
C PHE A 175 -9.42 19.82 3.38
N THR A 176 -8.51 20.38 4.17
CA THR A 176 -8.05 21.76 4.00
C THR A 176 -6.60 21.77 3.55
N ARG A 177 -6.25 22.70 2.65
CA ARG A 177 -4.88 22.87 2.15
C ARG A 177 -4.25 24.09 2.80
N GLN A 178 -3.10 23.89 3.45
CA GLN A 178 -2.28 24.92 4.06
C GLN A 178 -0.89 24.86 3.43
N GLY A 179 -0.71 25.56 2.30
CA GLY A 179 0.51 25.49 1.50
C GLY A 179 0.72 24.10 0.87
N THR A 180 1.81 23.45 1.24
CA THR A 180 2.15 22.08 0.79
C THR A 180 1.58 20.98 1.69
N LYS A 181 0.96 21.35 2.81
CA LYS A 181 0.35 20.42 3.76
C LYS A 181 -1.15 20.34 3.52
N LEU A 182 -1.67 19.13 3.53
CA LEU A 182 -3.10 18.86 3.63
C LEU A 182 -3.43 18.51 5.08
N GLN A 183 -4.62 18.87 5.53
CA GLN A 183 -5.12 18.52 6.85
C GLN A 183 -6.49 17.86 6.71
N LEU A 184 -6.66 16.73 7.39
CA LEU A 184 -7.95 16.06 7.54
C LEU A 184 -8.60 16.53 8.84
N THR A 185 -9.79 17.10 8.76
CA THR A 185 -10.56 17.58 9.92
C THR A 185 -11.92 16.89 9.95
N MET A 186 -12.23 16.27 11.08
CA MET A 186 -13.55 15.75 11.42
C MET A 186 -14.49 16.92 11.72
N THR A 187 -15.66 16.93 11.09
CA THR A 187 -16.63 18.01 11.30
C THR A 187 -17.37 17.87 12.63
N GLY A 188 -18.08 18.91 13.06
CA GLY A 188 -18.97 18.84 14.22
C GLY A 188 -19.99 17.70 14.12
N LYS A 189 -20.44 17.33 12.91
CA LYS A 189 -21.31 16.15 12.71
C LYS A 189 -20.63 14.85 13.11
N ASN A 190 -19.35 14.67 12.76
CA ASN A 190 -18.58 13.51 13.18
C ASN A 190 -18.45 13.49 14.71
N TRP A 191 -18.03 14.60 15.30
CA TRP A 191 -17.82 14.70 16.75
C TRP A 191 -19.10 14.49 17.57
N ASN A 192 -20.23 15.05 17.13
CA ASN A 192 -21.53 14.81 17.78
C ASN A 192 -21.93 13.33 17.78
N ARG A 193 -21.50 12.55 16.77
CA ARG A 193 -21.76 11.10 16.68
C ARG A 193 -20.72 10.26 17.43
N ALA A 194 -19.53 10.80 17.73
CA ALA A 194 -18.43 10.03 18.32
C ALA A 194 -18.81 9.43 19.68
N GLU A 195 -19.63 10.15 20.45
CA GLU A 195 -20.12 9.75 21.76
C GLU A 195 -21.47 9.03 21.73
N ASP A 196 -22.12 8.97 20.56
CA ASP A 196 -23.44 8.36 20.41
C ASP A 196 -23.36 6.83 20.39
N THR A 197 -24.01 6.19 21.36
CA THR A 197 -24.09 4.73 21.46
C THR A 197 -25.25 4.14 20.66
N GLU A 198 -26.26 4.93 20.25
CA GLU A 198 -27.52 4.47 19.66
C GLU A 198 -27.54 4.51 18.12
N ALA A 199 -26.41 4.24 17.45
CA ALA A 199 -26.28 4.42 15.99
C ALA A 199 -26.83 3.25 15.12
N HIS A 200 -28.00 2.69 15.43
CA HIS A 200 -28.56 1.57 14.66
C HIS A 200 -28.79 1.89 13.17
N LEU A 201 -29.16 3.13 12.83
CA LEU A 201 -29.47 3.54 11.45
C LEU A 201 -28.22 3.65 10.56
N MET A 202 -27.05 3.97 11.12
CA MET A 202 -25.82 4.14 10.32
C MET A 202 -25.27 2.80 9.79
N SER A 203 -25.64 1.69 10.44
CA SER A 203 -25.19 0.35 10.06
C SER A 203 -25.67 -0.07 8.66
N MET A 204 -26.84 0.37 8.20
CA MET A 204 -27.38 -0.02 6.89
C MET A 204 -26.62 0.64 5.73
N THR A 205 -26.38 1.95 5.81
CA THR A 205 -25.64 2.69 4.78
C THR A 205 -24.25 2.11 4.59
N HIS A 206 -23.56 1.81 5.70
CA HIS A 206 -22.25 1.18 5.64
C HIS A 206 -22.29 -0.23 5.02
N SER A 207 -23.26 -1.05 5.40
CA SER A 207 -23.42 -2.39 4.83
C SER A 207 -23.61 -2.33 3.31
N MET A 208 -24.40 -1.36 2.83
CA MET A 208 -24.60 -1.12 1.40
C MET A 208 -23.31 -0.66 0.71
N GLN A 209 -22.54 0.25 1.32
CA GLN A 209 -21.24 0.68 0.79
C GLN A 209 -20.24 -0.47 0.72
N GLN A 210 -20.21 -1.35 1.72
CA GLN A 210 -19.35 -2.52 1.73
C GLN A 210 -19.73 -3.49 0.59
N VAL A 211 -21.03 -3.69 0.34
CA VAL A 211 -21.50 -4.46 -0.81
C VAL A 211 -21.06 -3.84 -2.13
N LEU A 212 -21.19 -2.51 -2.28
CA LEU A 212 -20.74 -1.80 -3.49
C LEU A 212 -19.22 -1.90 -3.71
N ARG A 213 -18.41 -1.86 -2.64
CA ARG A 213 -16.96 -2.09 -2.74
C ARG A 213 -16.65 -3.52 -3.20
N LYS A 214 -17.29 -4.52 -2.59
CA LYS A 214 -17.13 -5.92 -2.99
C LYS A 214 -17.55 -6.15 -4.44
N GLN A 215 -18.64 -5.52 -4.88
CA GLN A 215 -19.09 -5.60 -6.26
C GLN A 215 -18.05 -4.99 -7.22
N ARG A 216 -17.53 -3.80 -6.94
CA ARG A 216 -16.47 -3.17 -7.76
C ARG A 216 -15.20 -4.02 -7.82
N SER A 217 -14.83 -4.67 -6.70
CA SER A 217 -13.70 -5.61 -6.63
C SER A 217 -13.91 -6.83 -7.53
N LEU A 218 -15.12 -7.41 -7.53
CA LEU A 218 -15.49 -8.51 -8.42
C LEU A 218 -15.47 -8.07 -9.89
N GLU A 219 -16.00 -6.89 -10.20
CA GLU A 219 -15.99 -6.31 -11.54
C GLU A 219 -14.55 -6.10 -12.05
N ASN A 220 -13.66 -5.57 -11.21
CA ASN A 220 -12.24 -5.40 -11.54
C ASN A 220 -11.54 -6.75 -11.76
N THR A 221 -11.84 -7.76 -10.94
CA THR A 221 -11.28 -9.10 -11.10
C THR A 221 -11.75 -9.75 -12.40
N LEU A 222 -13.05 -9.65 -12.72
CA LEU A 222 -13.61 -10.14 -13.98
C LEU A 222 -12.97 -9.42 -15.17
N ALA A 223 -12.83 -8.08 -15.11
CA ALA A 223 -12.19 -7.30 -16.16
C ALA A 223 -10.73 -7.76 -16.40
N LYS A 224 -9.98 -8.09 -15.35
CA LYS A 224 -8.63 -8.67 -15.49
C LYS A 224 -8.70 -10.04 -16.18
N VAL A 225 -9.55 -10.95 -15.73
CA VAL A 225 -9.65 -12.31 -16.32
C VAL A 225 -10.03 -12.25 -17.80
N PHE A 226 -11.06 -11.48 -18.15
CA PHE A 226 -11.48 -11.33 -19.55
C PHE A 226 -10.46 -10.55 -20.39
N GLY A 227 -9.77 -9.55 -19.81
CA GLY A 227 -8.70 -8.83 -20.47
C GLY A 227 -7.52 -9.74 -20.85
N HIS A 228 -7.13 -10.67 -19.98
CA HIS A 228 -6.10 -11.66 -20.26
C HIS A 228 -6.54 -12.65 -21.34
N GLN A 229 -7.79 -13.11 -21.30
CA GLN A 229 -8.33 -13.99 -22.35
C GLN A 229 -8.34 -13.29 -23.72
N HIS A 230 -8.73 -12.03 -23.77
CA HIS A 230 -8.75 -11.27 -25.02
C HIS A 230 -7.32 -11.02 -25.55
N ALA A 231 -6.36 -10.70 -24.67
CA ALA A 231 -4.96 -10.56 -25.05
C ALA A 231 -4.36 -11.87 -25.57
N PHE A 232 -4.65 -12.99 -24.91
CA PHE A 232 -4.24 -14.33 -25.33
C PHE A 232 -4.80 -14.70 -26.69
N LEU A 233 -6.12 -14.55 -26.89
CA LEU A 233 -6.77 -14.82 -28.19
C LEU A 233 -6.18 -13.97 -29.31
N LYS A 234 -5.90 -12.69 -29.04
CA LYS A 234 -5.25 -11.81 -30.02
C LYS A 234 -3.84 -12.29 -30.38
N GLN A 235 -3.05 -12.74 -29.41
CA GLN A 235 -1.72 -13.34 -29.67
C GLN A 235 -1.82 -14.65 -30.46
N THR A 236 -2.77 -15.53 -30.14
CA THR A 236 -2.97 -16.77 -30.91
C THR A 236 -3.38 -16.50 -32.35
N MET A 237 -4.28 -15.52 -32.58
CA MET A 237 -4.66 -15.14 -33.94
C MET A 237 -3.49 -14.52 -34.72
N ILE A 238 -2.66 -13.68 -34.10
CA ILE A 238 -1.45 -13.14 -34.73
C ILE A 238 -0.47 -14.26 -35.09
N GLY A 239 -0.27 -15.24 -34.19
CA GLY A 239 0.59 -16.41 -34.46
C GLY A 239 0.08 -17.26 -35.62
N LEU A 240 -1.24 -17.51 -35.69
CA LEU A 240 -1.84 -18.26 -36.79
C LEU A 240 -1.75 -17.52 -38.13
N SER A 241 -1.91 -16.19 -38.15
CA SER A 241 -1.72 -15.38 -39.36
C SER A 241 -0.25 -15.36 -39.82
N ALA A 242 0.72 -15.41 -38.90
CA ALA A 242 2.13 -15.50 -39.25
C ALA A 242 2.51 -16.86 -39.86
N MET A 243 1.87 -17.97 -39.43
CA MET A 243 2.09 -19.30 -40.02
C MET A 243 1.48 -19.46 -41.41
N SER A 244 0.45 -18.68 -41.76
CA SER A 244 -0.10 -18.67 -43.13
C SER A 244 0.74 -17.89 -44.14
N ASP A 245 1.71 -17.08 -43.67
CA ASP A 245 2.62 -16.29 -44.50
C ASP A 245 4.03 -16.90 -44.60
N GLU A 246 4.24 -18.11 -44.04
CA GLU A 246 5.38 -18.96 -44.37
C GLU A 246 5.24 -19.41 -45.82
N THR A 247 5.72 -18.51 -46.67
CA THR A 247 5.93 -18.66 -48.10
C THR A 247 6.62 -19.99 -48.33
N LEU A 248 6.00 -20.83 -49.17
CA LEU A 248 6.60 -22.03 -49.75
C LEU A 248 8.08 -21.79 -49.99
N PRO A 249 8.98 -22.65 -49.46
CA PRO A 249 10.41 -22.46 -49.63
C PRO A 249 10.67 -22.31 -51.13
N ALA A 250 11.17 -21.13 -51.51
CA ALA A 250 11.58 -20.85 -52.87
C ALA A 250 12.50 -22.00 -53.31
N GLU A 251 12.17 -22.60 -54.45
CA GLU A 251 12.94 -23.72 -55.00
C GLU A 251 14.44 -23.41 -54.96
N PRO A 252 15.27 -24.38 -54.56
CA PRO A 252 16.70 -24.18 -54.48
C PRO A 252 17.25 -23.79 -55.85
N ASN A 253 17.60 -22.52 -55.97
CA ASN A 253 18.25 -21.98 -57.15
C ASN A 253 19.59 -22.69 -57.30
N ARG A 254 19.72 -23.51 -58.35
CA ARG A 254 20.95 -24.23 -58.71
C ARG A 254 22.03 -23.21 -59.09
N THR A 255 22.80 -22.74 -58.12
CA THR A 255 24.03 -21.99 -58.37
C THR A 255 25.22 -22.94 -58.40
N ASN A 256 26.01 -22.78 -59.47
CA ASN A 256 27.23 -23.53 -59.78
C ASN A 256 28.28 -23.47 -58.65
N PRO A 257 29.13 -24.50 -58.52
CA PRO A 257 30.22 -24.52 -57.56
C PRO A 257 31.27 -23.45 -57.91
N VAL A 258 31.48 -22.49 -57.01
CA VAL A 258 32.64 -21.59 -57.03
C VAL A 258 33.64 -22.09 -56.00
N PHE A 259 34.84 -22.40 -56.48
CA PHE A 259 36.01 -22.79 -55.70
C PHE A 259 36.55 -21.63 -54.85
N GLY A 260 36.87 -21.93 -53.59
CA GLY A 260 38.09 -21.50 -52.89
C GLY A 260 38.14 -20.09 -52.26
N GLU A 261 38.31 -20.03 -50.94
CA GLU A 261 39.59 -19.66 -50.29
C GLU A 261 39.53 -19.84 -48.75
N PRO A 262 40.65 -20.16 -48.06
CA PRO A 262 40.70 -20.50 -46.63
C PRO A 262 40.87 -19.28 -45.69
N PRO A 263 40.55 -19.43 -44.38
CA PRO A 263 40.59 -18.35 -43.41
C PRO A 263 42.01 -18.08 -42.86
N HIS A 264 42.36 -16.79 -42.78
CA HIS A 264 43.49 -16.31 -41.99
C HIS A 264 43.12 -16.26 -40.50
N LEU A 265 43.89 -16.99 -39.68
CA LEU A 265 43.99 -16.77 -38.24
C LEU A 265 44.73 -15.44 -37.98
N CYS A 266 44.16 -14.58 -37.14
CA CYS A 266 44.92 -13.57 -36.42
C CYS A 266 45.00 -13.95 -34.94
N VAL A 267 46.23 -13.81 -34.44
CA VAL A 267 46.76 -14.12 -33.10
C VAL A 267 46.28 -13.12 -32.07
#